data_AF-A0A0D2LIQ7-F1
#
_entry.id   AF-A0A0D2LIQ7-F1
#
_cell.length_a   1.000
_cell.length_b   1.000
_cell.length_c   1.000
_cell.angle_alpha   90.00
_cell.angle_beta   90.00
_cell.angle_gamma   90.00
#
_symmetry.space_group_name_H-M   'P 1'
#
loop_
_entity.id
_entity.type
_entity.pdbx_description
1 polymer ?
#
loop_
_entity_poly.entity_id
_entity_poly.type
_entity_poly.pdbx_seq_one_letter_code
_entity_poly.pdbx_strand_id
1 'polypeptide(L)'
;MRFTCEQEGTHNDLATLFLSSGHDTIVHLFSVGAVPGQPWVRHFTQGSLVLFLVIYVILMSFGAGTAIPGGLFVPSILAGATSGGLVGSWLRMWLPGWNIQPGLYSLMAATATLGGVFRAPA
;
A
#
# COMPACT_ATOMS: atom_id res chain seq x y z
N MET A 1 9.67 -10.01 6.97
CA MET A 1 9.93 -11.45 7.29
C MET A 1 10.84 -12.05 6.21
N ARG A 2 11.79 -12.94 6.56
CA ARG A 2 12.75 -13.50 5.59
C ARG A 2 12.20 -14.79 4.98
N PHE A 3 11.83 -14.74 3.70
CA PHE A 3 11.46 -15.91 2.90
C PHE A 3 12.17 -15.79 1.55
N THR A 4 13.08 -16.73 1.24
CA THR A 4 13.78 -16.90 -0.05
C THR A 4 14.77 -15.83 -0.55
N CYS A 5 15.25 -14.91 0.31
CA CYS A 5 16.26 -13.91 -0.11
C CYS A 5 17.70 -14.43 0.08
N GLU A 6 18.50 -14.39 -1.01
CA GLU A 6 19.92 -14.79 -1.06
C GLU A 6 20.86 -13.81 -0.33
N GLN A 7 20.49 -12.52 -0.20
CA GLN A 7 21.32 -11.49 0.44
C GLN A 7 20.92 -11.20 1.89
N GLU A 8 21.92 -10.90 2.73
CA GLU A 8 21.73 -10.51 4.12
C GLU A 8 21.02 -9.16 4.23
N GLY A 9 19.83 -9.15 4.83
CA GLY A 9 19.04 -7.94 5.06
C GLY A 9 17.92 -7.65 4.04
N THR A 10 17.75 -8.45 2.99
CA THR A 10 16.59 -8.35 2.09
C THR A 10 15.40 -9.12 2.64
N HIS A 11 14.23 -8.49 2.61
CA HIS A 11 12.95 -9.08 2.97
C HIS A 11 12.12 -9.29 1.71
N ASN A 12 11.26 -10.30 1.74
CA ASN A 12 10.31 -10.49 0.65
C ASN A 12 9.19 -9.45 0.79
N ASP A 13 9.02 -8.63 -0.23
CA ASP A 13 8.02 -7.57 -0.33
C ASP A 13 6.60 -8.09 -0.11
N LEU A 14 6.26 -9.24 -0.72
CA LEU A 14 4.94 -9.87 -0.57
C LEU A 14 4.70 -10.35 0.87
N ALA A 15 5.70 -11.01 1.45
CA ALA A 15 5.60 -11.52 2.82
C ALA A 15 5.49 -10.37 3.82
N THR A 16 6.15 -9.25 3.54
CA THR A 16 6.07 -8.06 4.40
C THR A 16 4.71 -7.37 4.26
N LEU A 17 4.12 -7.31 3.06
CA LEU A 17 2.77 -6.76 2.87
C LEU A 17 1.68 -7.64 3.50
N PHE A 18 1.78 -8.97 3.41
CA PHE A 18 0.75 -9.88 3.91
C PHE A 18 0.86 -10.24 5.38
N LEU A 19 2.08 -10.48 5.89
CA LEU A 19 2.28 -10.99 7.25
C LEU A 19 2.65 -9.90 8.26
N SER A 20 2.92 -8.66 7.83
CA SER A 20 3.13 -7.56 8.77
C SER A 20 1.79 -7.13 9.38
N SER A 21 1.86 -6.46 10.55
CA SER A 21 0.67 -5.88 11.15
C SER A 21 0.06 -4.84 10.19
N GLY A 22 -1.27 -4.76 10.11
CA GLY A 22 -1.94 -3.82 9.21
C GLY A 22 -1.52 -2.37 9.47
N HIS A 23 -1.36 -2.01 10.75
CA HIS A 23 -0.92 -0.67 11.16
C HIS A 23 0.50 -0.35 10.70
N ASP A 24 1.46 -1.25 10.93
CA ASP A 24 2.85 -1.03 10.52
C ASP A 24 2.98 -1.00 8.99
N THR A 25 2.18 -1.79 8.30
CA THR A 25 2.14 -1.82 6.83
C THR A 25 1.68 -0.48 6.25
N ILE A 26 0.65 0.13 6.85
CA ILE A 26 0.15 1.45 6.46
C ILE A 26 1.22 2.52 6.67
N VAL A 27 1.86 2.51 7.84
CA VAL A 27 2.94 3.46 8.16
C VAL A 27 4.12 3.30 7.19
N HIS A 28 4.51 2.06 6.88
CA HIS A 28 5.54 1.77 5.90
C HIS A 28 5.17 2.27 4.50
N LEU A 29 3.92 2.10 4.06
CA LEU A 29 3.39 2.57 2.77
C LEU A 29 3.38 4.11 2.66
N PHE A 30 3.06 4.82 3.73
CA PHE A 30 3.06 6.28 3.75
C PHE A 30 4.47 6.88 3.85
N SER A 31 5.40 6.17 4.49
CA SER A 31 6.79 6.58 4.61
C SER A 31 7.61 6.36 3.32
N VAL A 32 7.04 5.72 2.29
CA VAL A 32 7.70 5.50 1.00
C VAL A 32 7.98 6.84 0.31
N GLY A 33 9.26 7.25 0.32
CA GLY A 33 9.71 8.51 -0.29
C GLY A 33 9.68 9.72 0.65
N ALA A 34 9.49 9.52 1.97
CA ALA A 34 9.42 10.59 2.96
C ALA A 34 10.81 11.14 3.41
N VAL A 35 11.93 10.58 2.94
CA VAL A 35 13.27 10.99 3.40
C VAL A 35 13.97 11.91 2.39
N PRO A 36 14.09 13.22 2.66
CA PRO A 36 14.94 14.10 1.86
C PRO A 36 16.42 13.70 2.07
N GLY A 37 17.12 13.36 0.98
CA GLY A 37 18.56 13.07 1.00
C GLY A 37 18.97 11.59 0.99
N GLN A 38 18.02 10.64 0.95
CA GLN A 38 18.33 9.21 0.73
C GLN A 38 17.98 8.80 -0.71
N PRO A 39 18.79 7.94 -1.36
CA PRO A 39 18.47 7.42 -2.68
C PRO A 39 17.15 6.66 -2.66
N TRP A 40 16.38 6.79 -3.74
CA TRP A 40 15.07 6.15 -3.88
C TRP A 40 15.24 4.64 -3.98
N VAL A 41 15.05 3.91 -2.88
CA VAL A 41 15.08 2.44 -2.89
C VAL A 41 13.69 1.94 -3.25
N ARG A 42 13.57 1.15 -4.32
CA ARG A 42 12.35 0.37 -4.62
C ARG A 42 12.16 -0.66 -3.50
N HIS A 43 11.45 -0.27 -2.45
CA HIS A 43 11.12 -1.17 -1.35
C HIS A 43 10.02 -2.18 -1.70
N PHE A 44 9.31 -1.97 -2.81
CA PHE A 44 8.28 -2.88 -3.27
C PHE A 44 8.32 -3.06 -4.79
N THR A 45 8.36 -4.31 -5.23
CA THR A 45 8.14 -4.66 -6.63
C THR A 45 6.70 -4.34 -7.06
N GLN A 46 6.51 -3.80 -8.27
CA GLN A 46 5.18 -3.42 -8.76
C GLN A 46 4.22 -4.62 -8.85
N GLY A 47 4.76 -5.80 -9.15
CA GLY A 47 3.98 -7.03 -9.22
C GLY A 47 3.41 -7.46 -7.87
N SER A 48 4.12 -7.22 -6.76
CA SER A 48 3.65 -7.58 -5.42
C SER A 48 2.52 -6.66 -4.95
N LEU A 49 2.63 -5.36 -5.23
CA LEU A 49 1.59 -4.37 -4.93
C LEU A 49 0.28 -4.71 -5.65
N VAL A 50 0.34 -5.03 -6.94
CA VAL A 50 -0.85 -5.39 -7.73
C VAL A 50 -1.48 -6.66 -7.20
N LEU A 51 -0.67 -7.70 -6.94
CA LEU A 51 -1.18 -8.96 -6.40
C LEU A 51 -1.83 -8.76 -5.03
N PHE A 52 -1.18 -8.00 -4.15
CA PHE A 52 -1.71 -7.66 -2.83
C PHE A 52 -3.04 -6.91 -2.94
N LEU A 53 -3.12 -5.88 -3.79
CA LEU A 53 -4.33 -5.09 -4.02
C LEU A 53 -5.51 -5.97 -4.47
N VAL A 54 -5.30 -6.81 -5.48
CA VAL A 54 -6.35 -7.68 -6.04
C VAL A 54 -6.88 -8.63 -4.98
N ILE A 55 -5.97 -9.29 -4.25
CA ILE A 55 -6.34 -10.24 -3.19
C ILE A 55 -7.08 -9.50 -2.05
N TYR A 56 -6.60 -8.34 -1.60
CA TYR A 56 -7.24 -7.59 -0.51
C TYR A 56 -8.63 -7.06 -0.89
N VAL A 57 -8.84 -6.62 -2.13
CA VAL A 57 -10.15 -6.17 -2.61
C VAL A 57 -11.14 -7.33 -2.68
N ILE A 58 -10.70 -8.50 -3.15
CA ILE A 58 -11.53 -9.71 -3.18
C ILE A 58 -11.90 -10.13 -1.74
N LEU A 59 -10.91 -10.21 -0.85
CA LEU A 59 -11.12 -10.55 0.56
C LEU A 59 -12.04 -9.53 1.27
N MET A 60 -11.89 -8.24 0.98
CA MET A 60 -12.76 -7.19 1.49
C MET A 60 -14.20 -7.36 0.99
N SER A 61 -14.38 -7.69 -0.29
CA SER A 61 -15.71 -7.92 -0.88
C SER A 61 -16.40 -9.13 -0.25
N PHE A 62 -15.67 -10.24 -0.07
CA PHE A 62 -16.18 -11.42 0.62
C PHE A 62 -16.49 -11.13 2.09
N GLY A 63 -15.57 -10.45 2.79
CA GLY A 63 -15.75 -10.07 4.20
C GLY A 63 -16.96 -9.17 4.42
N ALA A 64 -17.19 -8.21 3.52
CA ALA A 64 -18.37 -7.34 3.55
C ALA A 64 -19.70 -8.10 3.32
N GLY A 65 -19.66 -9.23 2.60
CA GLY A 65 -20.82 -10.09 2.37
C GLY A 65 -21.11 -11.08 3.51
N THR A 66 -20.13 -11.34 4.38
CA THR A 66 -20.32 -12.22 5.54
C THR A 66 -20.88 -11.45 6.73
N ALA A 67 -21.79 -12.06 7.50
CA ALA A 67 -22.39 -11.48 8.71
C ALA A 67 -21.44 -11.46 9.92
N ILE A 68 -20.15 -11.17 9.69
CA ILE A 68 -19.13 -11.11 10.73
C ILE A 68 -19.11 -9.68 11.29
N PRO A 69 -19.16 -9.49 12.62
CA PRO A 69 -18.97 -8.19 13.25
C PRO A 69 -17.49 -7.79 13.14
N GLY A 70 -17.09 -7.29 11.97
CA GLY A 70 -15.72 -6.88 11.66
C GLY A 70 -15.70 -5.51 11.00
N GLY A 71 -14.75 -4.65 11.41
CA GLY A 71 -14.58 -3.32 10.83
C GLY A 71 -13.87 -3.37 9.47
N LEU A 72 -14.48 -2.77 8.44
CA LEU A 72 -13.89 -2.63 7.10
C LEU A 72 -12.91 -1.46 6.96
N PHE A 73 -12.61 -0.77 8.06
CA PHE A 73 -11.79 0.45 8.07
C PHE A 73 -10.32 0.19 7.70
N VAL A 74 -9.65 -0.72 8.40
CA VAL A 74 -8.24 -1.07 8.12
C VAL A 74 -8.02 -1.62 6.70
N PRO A 75 -8.83 -2.59 6.19
CA PRO A 75 -8.62 -3.11 4.84
C PRO A 75 -8.87 -2.07 3.74
N SER A 76 -9.80 -1.13 3.92
CA SER A 76 -10.03 -0.06 2.96
C SER A 76 -8.86 0.95 2.91
N ILE A 77 -8.25 1.28 4.06
CA ILE A 77 -7.01 2.08 4.09
C ILE A 77 -5.88 1.35 3.36
N LEU A 78 -5.66 0.07 3.65
CA LEU A 78 -4.60 -0.71 3.02
C LEU A 78 -4.77 -0.80 1.49
N ALA A 79 -5.99 -1.06 1.02
CA ALA A 79 -6.29 -1.09 -0.41
C ALA A 79 -6.06 0.28 -1.08
N GLY A 80 -6.51 1.37 -0.44
CA GLY A 80 -6.26 2.73 -0.92
C GLY A 80 -4.78 3.10 -0.94
N ALA A 81 -4.06 2.85 0.15
CA ALA A 81 -2.62 3.10 0.25
C ALA A 81 -1.81 2.35 -0.82
N THR A 82 -2.14 1.07 -1.03
CA THR A 82 -1.47 0.23 -2.04
C THR A 82 -1.73 0.75 -3.45
N SER A 83 -2.98 1.09 -3.78
CA SER A 83 -3.33 1.62 -5.10
C SER A 83 -2.71 3.00 -5.37
N GLY A 84 -2.69 3.89 -4.37
CA GLY A 84 -2.01 5.19 -4.47
C GLY A 84 -0.50 5.07 -4.61
N GLY A 85 0.12 4.15 -3.88
CA GLY A 85 1.56 3.85 -4.01
C GLY A 85 1.91 3.32 -5.41
N LEU A 86 1.06 2.47 -5.99
CA LEU A 86 1.21 1.97 -7.37
C LEU A 86 1.15 3.12 -8.38
N VAL A 87 0.14 3.98 -8.27
CA VAL A 87 -0.04 5.14 -9.16
C VAL A 87 1.12 6.13 -9.00
N GLY A 88 1.55 6.42 -7.78
CA GLY A 88 2.68 7.31 -7.51
C GLY A 88 4.01 6.77 -8.06
N SER A 89 4.24 5.46 -7.95
CA SER A 89 5.41 4.80 -8.54
C SER A 89 5.38 4.89 -10.08
N TRP A 90 4.21 4.64 -10.68
CA TRP A 90 4.03 4.75 -12.12
C TRP A 90 4.26 6.17 -12.60
N LEU A 91 3.61 7.16 -11.97
CA LEU A 91 3.75 8.57 -12.33
C LEU A 91 5.21 9.04 -12.29
N ARG A 92 5.99 8.57 -11.31
CA ARG A 92 7.42 8.89 -11.21
C ARG A 92 8.27 8.26 -12.32
N MET A 93 7.88 7.09 -12.84
CA MET A 93 8.54 6.50 -14.02
C MET A 93 8.27 7.30 -15.30
N TRP A 94 7.06 7.86 -15.44
CA TRP A 94 6.70 8.68 -16.60
C TRP A 94 7.26 10.12 -16.51
N LEU A 95 7.43 10.67 -15.31
CA LEU A 95 7.85 12.04 -15.06
C LEU A 95 9.07 12.11 -14.12
N PRO A 96 10.27 11.71 -14.57
CA PRO A 96 11.47 11.66 -13.73
C PRO A 96 11.96 13.02 -13.23
N GLY A 97 11.49 14.13 -13.81
CA GLY A 97 11.89 15.49 -13.45
C GLY A 97 11.07 16.14 -12.32
N TRP A 98 9.99 15.50 -11.86
CA TRP A 98 9.11 16.07 -10.83
C TRP A 98 9.37 15.43 -9.46
N ASN A 99 9.25 16.22 -8.38
CA ASN A 99 9.40 15.74 -7.00
C ASN A 99 8.15 14.94 -6.57
N ILE A 100 7.93 13.79 -7.20
CA ILE A 100 6.79 12.92 -6.93
C ILE A 100 7.14 12.02 -5.74
N GLN A 101 6.40 12.19 -4.65
CA GLN A 101 6.52 11.37 -3.44
C GLN A 101 5.35 10.37 -3.41
N PRO A 102 5.56 9.08 -3.73
CA PRO A 102 4.48 8.11 -3.80
C PRO A 102 3.83 7.81 -2.45
N GLY A 103 4.50 8.07 -1.32
CA GLY A 103 3.89 8.05 0.00
C GLY A 103 2.74 9.06 0.14
N LEU A 104 2.85 10.24 -0.49
CA LEU A 104 1.76 11.22 -0.53
C LEU A 104 0.59 10.71 -1.37
N TYR A 105 0.86 10.08 -2.52
CA TYR A 105 -0.18 9.46 -3.36
C TYR A 105 -0.88 8.30 -2.63
N SER A 106 -0.11 7.51 -1.88
CA SER A 106 -0.63 6.46 -1.00
C SER A 106 -1.56 7.03 0.07
N LEU A 107 -1.16 8.12 0.74
CA LEU A 107 -1.99 8.82 1.73
C LEU A 107 -3.30 9.35 1.12
N MET A 108 -3.22 10.05 -0.02
CA MET A 108 -4.40 10.60 -0.70
C MET A 108 -5.37 9.51 -1.18
N ALA A 109 -4.86 8.40 -1.71
CA ALA A 109 -5.70 7.29 -2.16
C ALA A 109 -6.33 6.53 -0.97
N ALA A 110 -5.61 6.41 0.15
CA ALA A 110 -6.16 5.85 1.38
C ALA A 110 -7.35 6.67 1.91
N THR A 111 -7.22 8.00 1.98
CA THR A 111 -8.32 8.87 2.41
C THR A 111 -9.49 8.86 1.42
N ALA A 112 -9.21 8.87 0.12
CA ALA A 112 -10.24 8.77 -0.92
C ALA A 112 -11.01 7.43 -0.84
N THR A 113 -10.31 6.32 -0.61
CA THR A 113 -10.93 4.99 -0.50
C THR A 113 -11.78 4.88 0.75
N LEU A 114 -11.29 5.40 1.89
CA LEU A 114 -12.08 5.53 3.12
C LEU A 114 -13.36 6.33 2.89
N GLY A 115 -13.24 7.54 2.32
CA GLY A 115 -14.38 8.41 2.04
C GLY A 115 -15.40 7.75 1.10
N GLY A 116 -14.92 7.03 0.09
CA GLY A 116 -15.76 6.27 -0.85
C GLY A 116 -16.53 5.12 -0.20
N VAL A 117 -15.87 4.33 0.65
CA VAL A 117 -16.47 3.16 1.32
C VAL A 117 -17.49 3.58 2.38
N PHE A 118 -17.15 4.58 3.20
CA PHE A 118 -18.03 5.04 4.28
C PHE A 118 -19.01 6.14 3.85
N ARG A 119 -18.90 6.62 2.60
CA ARG A 119 -19.66 7.76 2.07
C ARG A 119 -19.58 9.00 2.98
N ALA A 120 -18.45 9.18 3.66
CA ALA A 120 -18.23 10.33 4.52
C ALA A 120 -17.83 11.52 3.64
N PRO A 121 -18.57 12.66 3.69
CA PRO A 121 -18.13 13.87 3.02
C PRO A 121 -16.78 14.32 3.59
N ALA A 122 -15.89 14.76 2.70
CA ALA A 122 -14.59 15.32 3.03
C ALA A 122 -14.70 16.62 3.82
#